data_AF-A0A8T3SLZ7-F1
#
_entry.id   AF-A0A8T3SLZ7-F1
#
_cell.length_a   1.000
_cell.length_b   1.000
_cell.length_c   1.000
_cell.angle_alpha   90.00
_cell.angle_beta   90.00
_cell.angle_gamma   90.00
#
_symmetry.space_group_name_H-M   'P 1'
#
loop_
_entity.id
_entity.type
_entity.pdbx_description
1 polymer ?
#
loop_
_entity_poly.entity_id
_entity_poly.type
_entity_poly.pdbx_seq_one_letter_code
_entity_poly.pdbx_strand_id
1 'polypeptide(L)'
;MKGDRVEAVVDTGQGTQTFEIEAARAGRRIEVTTSRGVVEVSEVTRGGTPVRTGRFMSSRLIALVEHPAHEGRESKVDVQTRRRITKAGDGL
;
A
#
# COMPACT_ATOMS: atom_id res chain seq x y z
N MET A 1 13.91 5.95 1.68
CA MET A 1 13.14 6.78 0.73
C MET A 1 11.67 6.55 1.03
N LYS A 2 10.84 7.59 1.20
CA LYS A 2 9.38 7.40 1.15
C LYS A 2 9.00 7.15 -0.30
N GLY A 3 8.09 6.20 -0.52
CA GLY A 3 7.56 5.94 -1.86
C GLY A 3 6.88 7.16 -2.45
N ASP A 4 6.98 7.32 -3.76
CA ASP A 4 6.10 8.20 -4.52
C ASP A 4 4.79 7.48 -4.89
N ARG A 5 4.72 6.16 -4.70
CA ARG A 5 3.53 5.35 -4.98
C ARG A 5 3.18 4.40 -3.85
N VAL A 6 1.87 4.27 -3.61
CA VAL A 6 1.29 3.29 -2.70
C VAL A 6 0.15 2.54 -3.40
N GLU A 7 0.13 1.22 -3.27
CA GLU A 7 -1.03 0.40 -3.60
C GLU A 7 -1.78 -0.01 -2.34
N ALA A 8 -3.09 0.18 -2.33
CA ALA A 8 -4.00 -0.24 -1.27
C ALA A 8 -4.98 -1.28 -1.83
N VAL A 9 -4.94 -2.51 -1.32
CA VAL A 9 -5.90 -3.56 -1.66
C VAL A 9 -6.99 -3.59 -0.61
N VAL A 10 -8.24 -3.41 -1.02
CA VAL A 10 -9.39 -3.22 -0.12
C VAL A 10 -10.48 -4.24 -0.42
N ASP A 11 -11.04 -4.85 0.62
CA ASP A 11 -12.27 -5.63 0.53
C ASP A 11 -13.48 -4.70 0.42
N THR A 12 -14.22 -4.79 -0.67
CA THR A 12 -15.45 -4.00 -0.89
C THR A 12 -16.70 -4.71 -0.35
N GLY A 13 -16.58 -5.95 0.10
CA GLY A 13 -17.67 -6.84 0.49
C GLY A 13 -18.28 -7.61 -0.68
N GLN A 14 -17.87 -7.32 -1.92
CA GLN A 14 -18.22 -8.08 -3.13
C GLN A 14 -16.98 -8.63 -3.84
N GLY A 15 -15.79 -8.37 -3.30
CA GLY A 15 -14.51 -8.72 -3.89
C GLY A 15 -13.40 -7.79 -3.41
N THR A 16 -12.24 -7.91 -4.05
CA THR A 16 -11.09 -7.06 -3.74
C THR A 16 -10.93 -5.98 -4.80
N GLN A 17 -10.57 -4.77 -4.38
CA GLN A 17 -10.28 -3.65 -5.25
C GLN A 17 -8.92 -3.05 -4.88
N THR A 18 -8.06 -2.87 -5.89
CA THR A 18 -6.77 -2.20 -5.72
C THR A 18 -6.91 -0.73 -6.07
N PHE A 19 -6.40 0.12 -5.20
CA PHE A 19 -6.25 1.55 -5.41
C PHE A 19 -4.77 1.90 -5.50
N GLU A 20 -4.38 2.57 -6.58
CA GLU A 20 -3.02 3.09 -6.77
C GLU A 20 -3.04 4.59 -6.45
N ILE A 21 -2.13 5.03 -5.57
CA ILE A 21 -1.99 6.41 -5.14
C ILE A 21 -0.56 6.86 -5.44
N GLU A 22 -0.42 7.79 -6.38
CA GLU A 22 0.86 8.31 -6.84
C GLU A 22 1.02 9.80 -6.54
N ALA A 23 2.21 10.18 -6.08
CA ALA A 23 2.65 11.56 -5.96
C ALA A 23 3.09 12.08 -7.35
N ALA A 24 2.11 12.43 -8.20
CA ALA A 24 2.31 12.70 -9.62
C ALA A 24 3.12 13.96 -9.97
N ARG A 25 3.54 14.78 -9.00
CA ARG A 25 4.31 16.01 -9.24
C ARG A 25 5.66 16.02 -8.52
N ALA A 26 6.67 16.54 -9.22
CA ALA A 26 8.03 16.67 -8.72
C ALA A 26 8.09 17.31 -7.31
N GLY A 27 8.75 16.63 -6.39
CA GLY A 27 8.95 17.09 -5.01
C GLY A 27 7.77 16.85 -4.06
N ARG A 28 6.72 16.15 -4.51
CA ARG A 28 5.67 15.62 -3.62
C ARG A 28 6.03 14.21 -3.16
N ARG A 29 5.44 13.80 -2.04
CA ARG A 29 5.64 12.46 -1.48
C ARG A 29 4.32 11.89 -0.97
N ILE A 30 4.26 10.58 -0.81
CA ILE A 30 3.15 9.94 -0.12
C ILE A 30 3.44 9.88 1.38
N GLU A 31 2.41 10.15 2.19
CA GLU A 31 2.41 9.88 3.62
C GLU A 31 1.27 8.94 3.96
N VAL A 32 1.60 7.89 4.71
CA VAL A 32 0.64 6.97 5.28
C VAL A 32 0.53 7.26 6.78
N THR A 33 -0.69 7.51 7.23
CA THR A 33 -1.01 7.68 8.66
C THR A 33 -2.12 6.72 9.02
N THR A 34 -1.96 5.98 10.11
CA THR A 34 -3.03 5.12 10.63
C THR A 34 -3.55 5.72 11.94
N SER A 35 -4.85 5.99 12.00
CA SER A 35 -5.48 6.52 13.20
C SER A 35 -6.96 6.10 13.29
N ARG A 36 -7.42 5.77 14.50
CA ARG A 36 -8.84 5.48 14.80
C ARG A 36 -9.51 4.48 13.83
N GLY A 37 -8.80 3.42 13.44
CA GLY A 37 -9.35 2.41 12.54
C GLY A 37 -9.48 2.84 11.08
N VAL A 38 -8.81 3.94 10.71
CA VAL A 38 -8.69 4.43 9.33
C VAL A 38 -7.21 4.55 8.97
N VAL A 39 -6.85 4.09 7.78
CA VAL A 39 -5.57 4.36 7.12
C VAL A 39 -5.77 5.51 6.14
N GLU A 40 -5.07 6.60 6.38
CA GLU A 40 -5.00 7.76 5.50
C GLU A 40 -3.75 7.66 4.63
N VAL A 41 -3.92 7.76 3.31
CA VAL A 41 -2.83 7.84 2.34
C VAL A 41 -2.92 9.19 1.66
N SER A 42 -1.96 10.07 1.93
CA SER A 42 -1.97 11.45 1.47
C SER A 42 -0.80 11.76 0.57
N GLU A 43 -1.08 12.33 -0.59
CA GLU A 43 -0.09 13.07 -1.36
C GLU A 43 0.16 14.40 -0.65
N VAL A 44 1.40 14.64 -0.21
CA VAL A 44 1.79 15.89 0.44
C VAL A 44 2.81 16.65 -0.39
N THR A 45 2.70 17.97 -0.34
CA THR A 45 3.74 18.86 -0.87
C THR A 45 5.05 18.72 -0.08
N ARG A 46 6.14 19.29 -0.60
CA ARG A 46 7.42 19.37 0.12
C ARG A 46 7.28 20.02 1.51
N GLY A 47 6.34 20.95 1.67
CA GLY A 47 6.03 21.62 2.93
C GLY A 47 5.12 20.83 3.88
N GLY A 48 4.71 19.61 3.51
CA GLY A 48 3.84 18.76 4.33
C GLY A 48 2.35 19.04 4.19
N THR A 49 1.93 20.01 3.36
CA THR A 49 0.51 20.27 3.11
C THR A 49 -0.08 19.13 2.27
N PRO A 50 -1.16 18.47 2.73
CA PRO A 50 -1.84 17.44 1.94
C PRO A 50 -2.57 18.07 0.74
N VAL A 51 -2.42 17.44 -0.41
CA VAL A 51 -3.05 17.86 -1.67
C VAL A 51 -4.26 16.98 -1.96
N ARG A 52 -4.10 15.66 -1.79
CA ARG A 52 -5.15 14.66 -1.97
C ARG A 52 -4.97 13.56 -0.95
N THR A 53 -6.08 13.09 -0.38
CA THR A 53 -6.07 12.07 0.67
C THR A 53 -7.09 10.98 0.33
N GLY A 54 -6.62 9.74 0.27
CA GLY A 54 -7.44 8.54 0.34
C GLY A 54 -7.61 8.10 1.78
N ARG A 55 -8.81 7.63 2.14
CA ARG A 55 -9.10 7.07 3.46
C ARG A 55 -9.66 5.67 3.31
N PHE A 56 -9.05 4.73 4.00
CA PHE A 56 -9.42 3.33 3.96
C PHE A 56 -9.75 2.85 5.36
N MET A 57 -10.88 2.17 5.53
CA MET A 57 -11.19 1.51 6.80
C MET A 57 -10.15 0.42 7.05
N SER A 58 -9.43 0.47 8.17
CA SER A 58 -8.39 -0.51 8.50
C SER A 58 -8.93 -1.93 8.51
N SER A 59 -10.20 -2.13 8.89
CA SER A 59 -10.86 -3.44 8.90
C SER A 59 -11.08 -4.06 7.53
N ARG A 60 -11.00 -3.27 6.46
CA ARG A 60 -11.19 -3.73 5.08
C ARG A 60 -9.92 -3.64 4.25
N LEU A 61 -8.85 -3.08 4.78
CA LEU A 61 -7.57 -2.97 4.09
C LEU A 61 -6.84 -4.31 4.19
N ILE A 62 -6.74 -5.00 3.06
CA ILE A 62 -6.09 -6.32 2.95
C ILE A 62 -4.58 -6.15 2.87
N ALA A 63 -4.10 -5.18 2.08
CA ALA A 63 -2.69 -4.91 1.92
C ALA A 63 -2.45 -3.42 1.66
N LEU A 64 -1.30 -2.94 2.12
CA LEU A 64 -0.74 -1.64 1.78
C LEU A 64 0.71 -1.84 1.35
N VAL A 65 1.03 -1.51 0.10
CA VAL A 65 2.36 -1.71 -0.46
C VAL A 65 2.95 -0.35 -0.80
N GLU A 66 4.04 0.01 -0.13
CA GLU A 66 4.82 1.20 -0.47
C GLU A 66 5.86 0.84 -1.53
N HIS A 67 5.81 1.52 -2.67
CA HIS A 67 6.81 1.36 -3.73
C HIS A 67 7.87 2.46 -3.60
N PRO A 68 9.17 2.13 -3.58
CA PRO A 68 10.22 3.15 -3.56
C PRO A 68 10.12 4.03 -4.81
N ALA A 69 10.42 5.34 -4.64
CA ALA A 69 10.48 6.27 -5.75
C ALA A 69 11.48 5.78 -6.80
N HIS A 70 11.06 5.71 -8.06
CA HIS A 70 11.90 5.26 -9.17
C HIS A 70 12.92 6.34 -9.55
N GLU A 71 13.89 6.58 -8.67
CA GLU A 71 15.08 7.37 -9.01
C GLU A 71 16.13 6.42 -9.61
N GLY A 72 15.94 6.02 -10.86
CA GLY A 72 17.01 5.50 -11.74
C GLY A 72 17.77 4.23 -11.32
N ARG A 73 17.27 3.38 -10.42
CA ARG A 73 17.88 2.07 -10.17
C ARG A 73 16.83 0.98 -10.00
N GLU A 74 16.87 0.00 -10.92
CA GLU A 74 16.15 -1.25 -10.83
C GLU A 74 16.43 -1.93 -9.47
N SER A 75 15.49 -1.84 -8.53
CA SER A 75 15.41 -2.80 -7.44
C SER A 75 14.28 -3.77 -7.76
N LYS A 76 14.56 -4.73 -8.64
CA LYS A 76 13.70 -5.90 -8.82
C LYS A 76 13.83 -6.74 -7.56
N VAL A 77 12.81 -6.68 -6.70
CA VAL A 77 12.70 -7.57 -5.55
C VAL A 77 11.96 -8.81 -6.02
N ASP A 78 12.65 -9.95 -6.06
CA ASP A 78 12.06 -11.22 -6.47
C ASP A 78 11.29 -11.84 -5.29
N VAL A 79 9.97 -11.76 -5.32
CA VAL A 79 9.10 -12.27 -4.24
C VAL A 79 8.66 -13.69 -4.61
N GLN A 80 9.31 -14.69 -4.00
CA GLN A 80 8.89 -16.08 -4.13
C GLN A 80 7.84 -16.42 -3.06
N THR A 81 6.57 -16.51 -3.45
CA THR A 81 5.48 -16.97 -2.57
C THR A 81 5.66 -18.45 -2.24
N ARG A 82 6.30 -18.75 -1.11
CA ARG A 82 6.38 -20.13 -0.61
C ARG A 82 5.11 -20.46 0.17
N ARG A 83 4.10 -20.98 -0.53
CA ARG A 83 2.87 -21.50 0.08
C ARG A 83 3.21 -22.77 0.86
N ARG A 84 3.49 -22.65 2.16
CA ARG A 84 3.60 -23.81 3.05
C ARG A 84 2.19 -24.27 3.41
N ILE A 85 1.58 -25.08 2.53
CA ILE A 85 0.43 -25.90 2.91
C ILE A 85 1.01 -27.02 3.76
N THR A 86 0.96 -26.90 5.09
CA THR A 86 1.05 -28.09 5.95
C THR A 86 -0.14 -28.97 5.61
N LYS A 87 0.13 -30.17 5.10
CA LYS A 87 -0.89 -31.22 4.92
C LYS A 87 -1.60 -31.39 6.26
N ALA A 88 -2.90 -31.12 6.28
CA ALA A 88 -3.75 -31.54 7.37
C ALA A 88 -3.78 -33.07 7.39
N GLY A 89 -3.51 -33.64 8.57
CA GLY A 89 -3.98 -34.93 9.03
C GLY A 89 -3.73 -36.13 8.11
N ASP A 90 -2.65 -36.86 8.36
CA ASP A 90 -2.73 -38.31 8.19
C ASP A 90 -3.59 -38.85 9.34
N GLY A 91 -4.79 -39.32 8.98
CA GLY A 91 -5.65 -40.07 9.88
C GLY A 91 -5.16 -41.51 10.04
N LEU A 92 -5.15 -41.98 11.29
CA LEU A 92 -5.84 -43.19 11.79
C LEU A 92 -5.56 -43.31 13.30
#